data_AF-A0A0M8YZX9-F1
#
_entry.id   AF-A0A0M8YZX9-F1
#
_cell.length_a   1.000
_cell.length_b   1.000
_cell.length_c   1.000
_cell.angle_alpha   90.00
_cell.angle_beta   90.00
_cell.angle_gamma   90.00
#
_symmetry.space_group_name_H-M   'P 1'
#
loop_
_entity.id
_entity.type
_entity.pdbx_description
1 polymer ?
#
loop_
_entity_poly.entity_id
_entity_poly.type
_entity_poly.pdbx_seq_one_letter_code
_entity_poly.pdbx_strand_id
1 'polypeptide(L)' 'MDAPAGDPALLARLATAYGAAFDPSVLLSYTLPHVYSDLPWYLREVGAPARETLPALAETWFGTAG' A
#
# COMPACT_ATOMS: atom_id res chain seq x y z
N MET A 1 9.23 -16.56 -0.79
CA MET A 1 10.15 -15.52 -1.25
C MET A 1 9.53 -14.26 -0.74
N ASP A 2 9.89 -13.77 0.45
CA ASP A 2 9.23 -12.63 1.09
C ASP A 2 9.25 -11.44 0.12
N ALA A 3 8.15 -11.20 -0.62
CA ALA A 3 8.09 -10.00 -1.43
C ALA A 3 8.13 -8.83 -0.46
N PRO A 4 9.09 -7.92 -0.56
CA PRO A 4 9.16 -6.81 0.36
C PRO A 4 7.88 -6.00 0.18
N ALA A 5 7.02 -6.02 1.20
CA ALA A 5 6.02 -4.97 1.37
C ALA A 5 6.80 -3.65 1.24
N GLY A 6 6.34 -2.76 0.36
CA GLY A 6 7.08 -1.54 0.03
C GLY A 6 7.55 -0.81 1.28
N ASP A 7 8.73 -0.20 1.24
CA ASP A 7 9.28 0.52 2.40
C ASP A 7 8.53 1.86 2.58
N PRO A 8 7.75 2.03 3.67
CA PRO A 8 6.98 3.25 3.90
C PRO A 8 7.87 4.49 4.09
N ALA A 9 9.10 4.32 4.60
CA ALA A 9 10.04 5.42 4.74
C ALA A 9 10.57 5.87 3.37
N LEU A 10 10.78 4.94 2.44
CA LEU A 10 11.13 5.26 1.06
C LEU A 10 9.99 5.98 0.34
N LEU A 11 8.75 5.52 0.52
CA LEU A 11 7.56 6.18 -0.02
C LEU A 11 7.43 7.61 0.51
N ALA A 12 7.59 7.80 1.83
CA ALA A 12 7.56 9.12 2.47
C ALA A 12 8.62 10.06 1.89
N ARG A 13 9.85 9.55 1.72
CA ARG A 13 10.96 10.31 1.14
C ARG A 13 10.71 10.68 -0.30
N LEU A 14 10.14 9.78 -1.09
CA LEU A 14 9.78 10.03 -2.48
C LEU A 14 8.68 11.08 -2.57
N ALA A 15 7.60 10.92 -1.82
CA ALA A 15 6.49 11.88 -1.75
C ALA A 15 7.00 13.29 -1.37
N THR A 16 7.85 13.36 -0.34
CA THR A 16 8.51 14.62 0.08
C THR A 16 9.37 15.23 -1.02
N ALA A 17 10.17 14.42 -1.73
CA ALA A 17 11.01 14.90 -2.84
C ALA A 17 10.19 15.48 -4.00
N TYR A 18 8.99 14.96 -4.24
CA TYR A 18 8.04 15.49 -5.21
C TYR A 18 7.21 16.68 -4.67
N GLY A 19 7.37 17.05 -3.39
CA GLY A 19 6.61 18.13 -2.75
C GLY A 19 5.13 17.81 -2.55
N ALA A 20 4.76 16.52 -2.51
CA ALA A 20 3.38 16.06 -2.39
C ALA A 20 3.21 15.10 -1.22
N ALA A 21 2.06 15.17 -0.55
CA ALA A 21 1.56 14.09 0.31
C ALA A 21 0.42 13.39 -0.43
N PHE A 22 0.34 12.07 -0.31
CA PHE A 22 -0.70 11.27 -0.95
C PHE A 22 -1.61 10.66 0.10
N ASP A 23 -2.93 10.73 -0.14
CA ASP A 23 -3.89 9.95 0.62
C ASP A 23 -3.70 8.45 0.29
N PRO A 24 -3.47 7.58 1.27
CA PRO A 24 -3.32 6.14 1.06
C PRO A 24 -4.45 5.51 0.24
N SER A 25 -5.69 5.99 0.40
CA SER A 25 -6.86 5.49 -0.32
C SER A 25 -6.79 5.80 -1.82
N VAL A 26 -6.21 6.95 -2.18
CA VAL A 26 -5.99 7.34 -3.58
C VAL A 26 -4.94 6.42 -4.21
N LEU A 27 -3.83 6.15 -3.51
CA LEU A 27 -2.80 5.23 -3.98
C LEU A 27 -3.33 3.79 -4.13
N LEU A 28 -4.19 3.35 -3.20
CA LEU A 28 -4.88 2.08 -3.32
C LEU A 28 -5.74 2.04 -4.59
N SER A 29 -6.50 3.09 -4.90
CA SER A 29 -7.36 3.11 -6.09
C SER A 29 -6.60 2.90 -7.41
N TYR A 30 -5.36 3.41 -7.51
CA TYR A 30 -4.49 3.20 -8.68
C TYR A 30 -3.90 1.79 -8.75
N THR A 31 -3.78 1.10 -7.62
CA THR A 31 -3.25 -0.27 -7.56
C THR A 31 -4.31 -1.34 -7.69
N LEU A 32 -5.58 -1.06 -7.33
CA LEU A 32 -6.70 -1.99 -7.48
C LEU A 32 -6.79 -2.63 -8.89
N PRO A 33 -6.69 -1.90 -10.01
CA PRO A 33 -6.75 -2.51 -11.35
C PRO A 33 -5.63 -3.53 -11.61
N HIS A 34 -4.45 -3.30 -11.03
CA HIS A 34 -3.29 -4.18 -11.17
C HIS A 34 -3.37 -5.39 -10.23
N VAL A 35 -3.88 -5.20 -9.01
CA VAL A 35 -3.96 -6.22 -7.96
C VAL A 35 -5.17 -7.15 -8.14
N TYR A 36 -6.30 -6.66 -8.64
CA TYR A 36 -7.50 -7.49 -8.85
C TYR A 36 -7.33 -8.61 -9.88
N SER A 37 -6.21 -8.64 -10.62
CA SER A 37 -5.87 -9.80 -11.47
C SER A 37 -5.51 -11.06 -10.66
N ASP A 38 -5.02 -10.91 -9.41
CA ASP A 38 -4.79 -12.04 -8.49
C ASP A 38 -4.72 -11.58 -7.01
N LEU A 39 -5.78 -10.91 -6.55
CA LEU A 39 -5.85 -10.36 -5.19
C LEU A 39 -5.64 -11.42 -4.08
N PRO A 40 -6.20 -12.65 -4.16
CA PRO A 40 -5.96 -13.67 -3.15
C PRO A 40 -4.51 -14.11 -3.05
N TRP A 41 -3.78 -14.18 -4.16
CA TRP A 41 -2.34 -14.45 -4.14
C TRP A 41 -1.57 -13.29 -3.55
N TYR A 42 -1.89 -12.06 -3.95
CA TYR A 42 -1.17 -10.88 -3.49
C TYR A 42 -1.29 -10.68 -1.98
N LEU A 43 -2.48 -10.85 -1.40
CA LEU A 43 -2.70 -10.74 0.05
C LEU A 43 -1.94 -11.79 0.87
N ARG A 44 -1.63 -12.97 0.31
CA ARG A 44 -0.76 -13.95 0.98
C ARG A 44 0.69 -13.50 1.04
N GLU A 45 1.11 -12.69 0.07
CA GLU A 45 2.48 -12.28 -0.11
C GLU A 45 2.82 -11.02 0.70
N VAL A 46 1.94 -10.00 0.67
CA VAL A 46 2.17 -8.72 1.37
C VAL A 46 1.51 -8.63 2.75
N GLY A 47 0.79 -9.67 3.15
CA GLY A 47 0.07 -9.73 4.42
C GLY A 47 -1.31 -9.05 4.38
N ALA A 48 -2.27 -9.66 5.09
CA ALA A 48 -3.60 -9.12 5.23
C ALA A 48 -3.62 -8.00 6.31
N PRO A 49 -4.42 -6.93 6.11
CA PRO A 49 -4.59 -5.89 7.11
C PRO A 49 -5.28 -6.44 8.36
N ALA A 50 -5.00 -5.85 9.52
CA ALA A 50 -5.63 -6.23 10.79
C ALA A 50 -7.17 -6.11 10.78
N ARG A 51 -7.72 -5.31 9.86
CA ARG A 51 -9.15 -5.23 9.55
C ARG A 51 -9.35 -5.45 8.07
N GLU A 52 -10.29 -6.33 7.70
CA GLU A 52 -10.62 -6.67 6.32
C GLU A 52 -11.45 -5.57 5.62
N THR A 53 -10.89 -4.36 5.55
CA THR A 53 -11.53 -3.19 4.92
C THR A 53 -10.54 -2.50 4.00
N LEU A 54 -11.03 -1.92 2.89
CA LEU A 54 -10.18 -1.20 1.95
C LEU A 54 -9.39 -0.04 2.60
N PRO A 55 -9.95 0.78 3.52
CA PRO A 55 -9.17 1.81 4.20
C PRO A 55 -8.05 1.22 5.06
N ALA A 56 -8.30 0.14 5.80
CA ALA A 56 -7.26 -0.50 6.59
C ALA A 56 -6.16 -1.12 5.70
N LEU A 57 -6.53 -1.62 4.52
CA LEU A 57 -5.57 -2.09 3.52
C LEU A 57 -4.71 -0.95 2.98
N ALA A 58 -5.34 0.18 2.64
CA ALA A 58 -4.66 1.38 2.17
C ALA A 58 -3.61 1.87 3.19
N GLU A 59 -4.00 1.97 4.46
CA GLU A 59 -3.07 2.35 5.54
C GLU A 59 -1.95 1.33 5.73
N THR A 60 -2.26 0.02 5.66
CA THR A 60 -1.26 -1.04 5.80
C THR A 60 -0.21 -0.99 4.68
N TRP A 61 -0.60 -0.62 3.46
CA TRP A 61 0.29 -0.64 2.30
C TRP A 61 0.96 0.70 1.98
N PHE A 62 0.32 1.82 2.29
CA PHE A 62 0.76 3.15 1.87
C PHE A 62 0.82 4.17 3.01
N GLY A 63 0.43 3.79 4.22
CA GLY A 63 0.57 4.67 5.39
C GLY A 63 2.04 4.96 5.67
N THR A 64 2.41 6.25 5.66
CA THR A 64 3.77 6.71 5.91
C THR A 64 3.97 7.30 7.30
N ALA A 65 2.93 7.30 8.14
CA ALA A 65 3.00 7.77 9.52
C ALA A 65 3.59 6.65 10.40
N GLY A 66 4.92 6.57 10.44
CA GLY A 66 5.71 5.67 11.28
C GLY A 66 6.92 6.39 11.84
#